data_AF-A0AAE9KH44-F1
#
_entry.id   AF-A0AAE9KH44-F1
#
_cell.length_a   1.000
_cell.length_b   1.000
_cell.length_c   1.000
_cell.angle_alpha   90.00
_cell.angle_beta   90.00
_cell.angle_gamma   90.00
#
_symmetry.space_group_name_H-M   'P 1'
#
loop_
_entity.id
_entity.type
_entity.pdbx_description
1 polymer ?
#
loop_
_entity_poly.entity_id
_entity_poly.type
_entity_poly.pdbx_seq_one_letter_code
_entity_poly.pdbx_strand_id
1 'polypeptide(L)'
;MRKTKAEAMKTREYLMLAALDTFYLRGVARASLNEIAQTAGVTRGALYWHFKNKEDLFDALFQHIFDDFSTTMADDIANGNSDMWQNLRHALFNLYERMQNNEIHRKFVHILHLKCEHTEQNQAIIDVMTRYQRMWHEQIHAALLLCIQQQTLPESLDVDLAGVYLISTLTGLCEIWLNNPEQFNINEIAPRIVDTAMGALQRCPTLRAGSE
;
A
#
# COMPACT_ATOMS: atom_id res chain seq x y z
N MET A 1 -27.88 25.71 3.55
CA MET A 1 -26.78 26.09 2.64
C MET A 1 -26.15 24.83 2.10
N ARG A 2 -26.11 24.64 0.76
CA ARG A 2 -25.52 23.46 0.13
C ARG A 2 -23.99 23.61 0.15
N LYS A 3 -23.28 22.77 0.91
CA LYS A 3 -21.81 22.73 0.90
C LYS A 3 -21.31 22.58 -0.54
N THR A 4 -20.28 23.32 -0.91
CA THR A 4 -19.63 23.17 -2.22
C THR A 4 -18.98 21.79 -2.32
N LYS A 5 -18.80 21.28 -3.54
CA LYS A 5 -18.14 19.98 -3.77
C LYS A 5 -16.76 19.93 -3.11
N ALA A 6 -16.01 21.04 -3.14
CA ALA A 6 -14.69 21.14 -2.51
C ALA A 6 -14.74 21.04 -0.97
N GLU A 7 -15.70 21.71 -0.32
CA GLU A 7 -15.88 21.62 1.14
C GLU A 7 -16.32 20.22 1.59
N ALA A 8 -17.15 19.56 0.78
CA ALA A 8 -17.56 18.18 1.03
C ALA A 8 -16.37 17.21 0.93
N MET A 9 -15.46 17.40 -0.05
CA MET A 9 -14.25 16.60 -0.18
C MET A 9 -13.29 16.80 1.00
N LYS A 10 -13.04 18.05 1.41
CA LYS A 10 -12.23 18.35 2.61
C LYS A 10 -12.81 17.72 3.88
N THR A 11 -14.13 17.77 4.03
CA THR A 11 -14.80 17.13 5.18
C THR A 11 -14.62 15.60 5.12
N ARG A 12 -14.75 15.00 3.93
CA ARG A 12 -14.57 13.55 3.72
C ARG A 12 -13.15 13.11 4.09
N GLU A 13 -12.14 13.83 3.63
CA GLU A 13 -10.73 13.57 3.93
C GLU A 13 -10.45 13.69 5.44
N TYR A 14 -10.95 14.75 6.09
CA TYR A 14 -10.80 14.91 7.53
C TYR A 14 -11.40 13.74 8.33
N LEU A 15 -12.60 13.27 7.95
CA LEU A 15 -13.23 12.10 8.60
C LEU A 15 -12.45 10.81 8.35
N MET A 16 -11.89 10.66 7.16
CA MET A 16 -11.04 9.52 6.81
C MET A 16 -9.77 9.50 7.68
N LEU A 17 -9.10 10.64 7.88
CA LEU A 17 -7.93 10.74 8.74
C LEU A 17 -8.26 10.50 10.23
N ALA A 18 -9.41 10.98 10.70
CA ALA A 18 -9.88 10.66 12.05
C ALA A 18 -10.15 9.14 12.24
N ALA A 19 -10.64 8.47 11.19
CA ALA A 19 -10.81 7.02 11.19
C ALA A 19 -9.45 6.30 11.25
N LEU A 20 -8.46 6.76 10.47
CA LEU A 20 -7.09 6.25 10.53
C LEU A 20 -6.53 6.30 11.95
N ASP A 21 -6.63 7.45 12.61
CA ASP A 21 -6.15 7.61 13.99
C ASP A 21 -6.87 6.68 14.96
N THR A 22 -8.19 6.54 14.81
CA THR A 22 -8.99 5.65 15.66
C THR A 22 -8.59 4.18 15.45
N PHE A 23 -8.42 3.74 14.20
CA PHE A 23 -7.96 2.38 13.88
C PHE A 23 -6.55 2.13 14.37
N TYR A 24 -5.64 3.11 14.23
CA TYR A 24 -4.28 3.00 14.71
C TYR A 24 -4.23 2.84 16.24
N LEU A 25 -5.05 3.59 16.97
CA LEU A 25 -5.08 3.51 18.43
C LEU A 25 -5.78 2.25 18.95
N ARG A 26 -6.93 1.88 18.40
CA ARG A 26 -7.82 0.85 18.96
C ARG A 26 -7.74 -0.52 18.26
N GLY A 27 -7.23 -0.54 17.03
CA GLY A 27 -7.40 -1.65 16.10
C GLY A 27 -8.77 -1.66 15.43
N VAL A 28 -8.83 -2.32 14.28
CA VAL A 28 -10.00 -2.27 13.38
C VAL A 28 -11.23 -2.89 14.02
N ALA A 29 -11.08 -4.02 14.73
CA ALA A 29 -12.19 -4.75 15.34
C ALA A 29 -12.90 -3.92 16.42
N ARG A 30 -12.14 -3.16 17.23
CA ARG A 30 -12.65 -2.42 18.39
C ARG A 30 -13.16 -1.02 18.05
N ALA A 31 -12.69 -0.44 16.95
CA ALA A 31 -13.11 0.89 16.53
C ALA A 31 -14.56 0.89 16.02
N SER A 32 -15.34 1.88 16.48
CA SER A 32 -16.71 2.13 16.04
C SER A 32 -16.85 3.46 15.30
N LEU A 33 -17.85 3.55 14.42
CA LEU A 33 -18.19 4.81 13.73
C LEU A 33 -18.58 5.94 14.70
N ASN A 34 -19.08 5.60 15.88
CA ASN A 34 -19.39 6.57 16.93
C ASN A 34 -18.12 7.19 17.50
N GLU A 35 -17.12 6.37 17.82
CA GLU A 35 -15.82 6.84 18.31
C GLU A 35 -15.10 7.65 17.24
N ILE A 36 -15.19 7.25 15.98
CA ILE A 36 -14.60 8.01 14.86
C ILE A 36 -15.28 9.39 14.75
N ALA A 37 -16.61 9.46 14.82
CA ALA A 37 -17.33 10.73 14.80
C ALA A 37 -16.96 11.64 15.99
N GLN A 38 -16.81 11.05 17.19
CA GLN A 38 -16.34 11.78 18.38
C GLN A 38 -14.91 12.28 18.22
N THR A 39 -14.01 11.45 17.71
CA THR A 39 -12.60 11.81 17.44
C THR A 39 -12.51 12.94 16.41
N ALA A 40 -13.38 12.93 15.40
CA ALA A 40 -13.51 14.00 14.41
C ALA A 40 -14.29 15.23 14.92
N GLY A 41 -14.84 15.22 16.14
CA GLY A 41 -15.65 16.33 16.65
C GLY A 41 -16.92 16.61 15.82
N VAL A 42 -17.46 15.59 15.12
CA VAL A 42 -18.69 15.72 14.32
C VAL A 42 -19.83 14.87 14.90
N THR A 43 -21.05 15.14 14.43
CA THR A 43 -22.18 14.26 14.74
C THR A 43 -22.09 12.95 13.96
N ARG A 44 -22.64 11.88 14.53
CA ARG A 44 -22.77 10.58 13.86
C ARG A 44 -23.49 10.70 12.50
N GLY A 45 -24.51 11.56 12.42
CA GLY A 45 -25.24 11.82 11.17
C GLY A 45 -24.38 12.48 10.09
N ALA A 46 -23.47 13.39 10.49
CA ALA A 46 -22.52 13.99 9.57
C ALA A 46 -21.52 12.96 9.02
N LEU A 47 -21.05 12.02 9.85
CA LEU A 47 -20.21 10.93 9.39
C LEU A 47 -20.95 10.01 8.41
N TYR A 48 -22.19 9.61 8.73
CA TYR A 48 -23.00 8.75 7.86
C TYR A 48 -23.33 9.37 6.51
N TRP A 49 -23.35 10.70 6.42
CA TRP A 49 -23.52 11.39 5.15
C TRP A 49 -22.36 11.13 4.18
N HIS A 50 -21.15 10.89 4.71
CA HIS A 50 -19.95 10.61 3.92
C HIS A 50 -19.64 9.11 3.81
N PHE A 51 -19.88 8.31 4.85
CA PHE A 51 -19.49 6.91 4.93
C PHE A 51 -20.59 6.07 5.54
N LYS A 52 -21.06 5.04 4.83
CA LYS A 52 -22.20 4.24 5.28
C LYS A 52 -21.82 3.28 6.40
N ASN A 53 -20.59 2.80 6.38
CA ASN A 53 -20.09 1.77 7.28
C ASN A 53 -18.56 1.91 7.47
N LYS A 54 -17.96 0.96 8.20
CA LYS A 54 -16.52 0.97 8.52
C LYS A 54 -15.69 0.59 7.30
N GLU A 55 -16.24 -0.25 6.44
CA GLU A 55 -15.67 -0.73 5.19
C GLU A 55 -15.48 0.42 4.19
N ASP A 56 -16.47 1.30 4.05
CA ASP A 56 -16.41 2.50 3.20
C ASP A 56 -15.27 3.45 3.64
N LEU A 57 -15.01 3.54 4.95
CA LEU A 57 -13.87 4.32 5.48
C LEU A 57 -12.55 3.65 5.16
N PHE A 58 -12.48 2.32 5.33
CA PHE A 58 -11.28 1.55 5.05
C PHE A 58 -10.94 1.55 3.55
N ASP A 59 -11.95 1.43 2.69
CA ASP A 59 -11.83 1.54 1.25
C ASP A 59 -11.31 2.92 0.83
N ALA A 60 -11.85 4.01 1.41
CA ALA A 60 -11.36 5.35 1.13
C ALA A 60 -9.90 5.57 1.59
N LEU A 61 -9.50 4.98 2.73
CA LEU A 61 -8.11 4.99 3.19
C LEU A 61 -7.19 4.27 2.21
N PHE A 62 -7.58 3.07 1.78
CA PHE A 62 -6.83 2.33 0.76
C PHE A 62 -6.73 3.12 -0.54
N GLN A 63 -7.85 3.68 -1.02
CA GLN A 63 -7.88 4.47 -2.24
C GLN A 63 -6.92 5.66 -2.14
N HIS A 64 -6.95 6.40 -1.03
CA HIS A 64 -6.05 7.52 -0.82
C HIS A 64 -4.57 7.12 -0.87
N ILE A 65 -4.21 6.02 -0.20
CA ILE A 65 -2.84 5.50 -0.18
C ILE A 65 -2.43 4.94 -1.54
N PHE A 66 -3.32 4.23 -2.21
CA PHE A 66 -3.08 3.64 -3.52
C PHE A 66 -2.92 4.72 -4.60
N ASP A 67 -3.76 5.75 -4.59
CA ASP A 67 -3.68 6.89 -5.51
C ASP A 67 -2.34 7.63 -5.33
N ASP A 68 -1.89 7.79 -4.08
CA ASP A 68 -0.59 8.36 -3.74
C ASP A 68 0.59 7.56 -4.32
N PHE A 69 0.47 6.24 -4.38
CA PHE A 69 1.47 5.36 -5.00
C PHE A 69 1.36 5.34 -6.53
N SER A 70 0.15 5.31 -7.08
CA SER A 70 -0.08 5.22 -8.52
C SER A 70 0.25 6.51 -9.26
N THR A 71 0.05 7.67 -8.63
CA THR A 71 0.36 8.98 -9.25
C THR A 71 1.84 9.08 -9.60
N THR A 72 2.73 8.60 -8.73
CA THR A 72 4.17 8.58 -9.01
C THR A 72 4.52 7.70 -10.22
N MET A 73 3.90 6.51 -10.33
CA MET A 73 4.16 5.60 -11.44
C MET A 73 3.58 6.10 -12.78
N ALA A 74 2.39 6.71 -12.75
CA ALA A 74 1.75 7.28 -13.93
C ALA A 74 2.49 8.53 -14.45
N ASP A 75 2.98 9.39 -13.55
CA ASP A 75 3.78 10.55 -13.91
C ASP A 75 5.12 10.13 -14.52
N ASP A 76 5.78 9.10 -13.98
CA ASP A 76 7.03 8.57 -14.53
C ASP A 76 6.85 8.00 -15.95
N ILE A 77 5.75 7.28 -16.19
CA ILE A 77 5.39 6.77 -17.53
C ILE A 77 5.05 7.93 -18.49
N ALA A 78 4.27 8.91 -18.03
CA ALA A 78 3.82 10.04 -18.85
C ALA A 78 4.95 11.01 -19.22
N ASN A 79 5.95 11.17 -18.35
CA ASN A 79 7.13 12.02 -18.58
C ASN A 79 8.16 11.39 -19.53
N GLY A 80 7.84 10.25 -20.17
CA GLY A 80 8.73 9.61 -21.11
C GLY A 80 9.93 8.93 -20.46
N ASN A 81 9.90 8.71 -19.14
CA ASN A 81 10.80 7.77 -18.47
C ASN A 81 10.37 6.36 -18.90
N SER A 82 10.82 5.99 -20.10
CA SER A 82 10.50 4.75 -20.77
C SER A 82 11.15 3.52 -20.12
N ASP A 83 11.97 3.71 -19.10
CA ASP A 83 12.64 2.63 -18.39
C ASP A 83 11.77 2.11 -17.23
N MET A 84 10.98 1.07 -17.52
CA MET A 84 10.12 0.43 -16.52
C MET A 84 10.94 -0.19 -15.37
N TRP A 85 12.19 -0.58 -15.63
CA TRP A 85 13.05 -1.13 -14.60
C TRP A 85 13.38 -0.10 -13.53
N GLN A 86 13.74 1.12 -13.94
CA GLN A 86 14.02 2.21 -13.00
C GLN A 86 12.74 2.69 -12.31
N ASN A 87 11.62 2.76 -13.03
CA ASN A 87 10.34 3.15 -12.44
C ASN A 87 9.89 2.15 -11.37
N LEU A 88 10.00 0.84 -11.64
CA LEU A 88 9.73 -0.21 -10.65
C LEU A 88 10.66 -0.05 -9.45
N ARG A 89 11.96 0.15 -9.67
CA ARG A 89 12.93 0.40 -8.59
C ARG A 89 12.54 1.58 -7.71
N HIS A 90 12.22 2.72 -8.31
CA HIS A 90 11.81 3.92 -7.59
C HIS A 90 10.51 3.71 -6.83
N ALA A 91 9.51 3.08 -7.45
CA ALA A 91 8.25 2.76 -6.79
C ALA A 91 8.47 1.87 -5.55
N LEU A 92 9.30 0.83 -5.67
CA LEU A 92 9.62 -0.07 -4.57
C LEU A 92 10.37 0.65 -3.42
N PHE A 93 11.30 1.54 -3.75
CA PHE A 93 12.00 2.34 -2.75
C PHE A 93 11.08 3.36 -2.05
N ASN A 94 10.25 4.07 -2.83
CA ASN A 94 9.36 5.11 -2.33
C ASN A 94 8.30 4.58 -1.36
N LEU A 95 7.93 3.29 -1.43
CA LEU A 95 7.11 2.62 -0.43
C LEU A 95 7.71 2.80 0.98
N TYR A 96 8.99 2.51 1.13
CA TYR A 96 9.69 2.58 2.42
C TYR A 96 9.97 4.00 2.87
N GLU A 97 10.37 4.86 1.94
CA GLU A 97 10.61 6.28 2.24
C GLU A 97 9.33 6.93 2.80
N ARG A 98 8.18 6.68 2.17
CA ARG A 98 6.87 7.17 2.63
C ARG A 98 6.49 6.58 3.98
N MET A 99 6.78 5.30 4.25
CA MET A 99 6.55 4.72 5.57
C MET A 99 7.37 5.39 6.68
N GLN A 100 8.60 5.85 6.39
CA GLN A 100 9.41 6.55 7.38
C GLN A 100 8.99 8.01 7.56
N ASN A 101 8.70 8.70 6.45
CA ASN A 101 8.56 10.16 6.42
C ASN A 101 7.11 10.66 6.41
N ASN A 102 6.12 9.81 6.11
CA ASN A 102 4.71 10.17 6.08
C ASN A 102 3.91 9.38 7.13
N GLU A 103 3.42 10.08 8.15
CA GLU A 103 2.70 9.47 9.26
C GLU A 103 1.41 8.76 8.82
N ILE A 104 0.70 9.27 7.81
CA ILE A 104 -0.52 8.67 7.29
C ILE A 104 -0.21 7.29 6.70
N HIS A 105 0.80 7.22 5.83
CA HIS A 105 1.28 5.97 5.25
C HIS A 105 1.75 5.00 6.34
N ARG A 106 2.56 5.48 7.30
CA ARG A 106 3.05 4.66 8.40
C ARG A 106 1.93 4.06 9.24
N LYS A 107 0.95 4.87 9.66
CA LYS A 107 -0.22 4.42 10.44
C LYS A 107 -1.03 3.42 9.64
N PHE A 108 -1.26 3.68 8.36
CA PHE A 108 -2.05 2.82 7.49
C PHE A 108 -1.42 1.44 7.35
N VAL A 109 -0.13 1.37 7.00
CA VAL A 109 0.60 0.10 6.87
C VAL A 109 0.67 -0.62 8.23
N HIS A 110 0.87 0.11 9.34
CA HIS A 110 0.81 -0.50 10.67
C HIS A 110 -0.56 -1.12 10.97
N ILE A 111 -1.67 -0.45 10.62
CA ILE A 111 -3.01 -1.00 10.82
C ILE A 111 -3.18 -2.27 9.99
N LEU A 112 -2.76 -2.24 8.73
CA LEU A 112 -2.88 -3.34 7.79
C LEU A 112 -2.19 -4.61 8.29
N HIS A 113 -0.94 -4.49 8.76
CA HIS A 113 -0.13 -5.64 9.15
C HIS A 113 -0.33 -6.07 10.60
N LEU A 114 -0.63 -5.14 11.51
CA LEU A 114 -0.56 -5.41 12.96
C LEU A 114 -1.87 -5.18 13.72
N LYS A 115 -2.88 -4.53 13.13
CA LYS A 115 -4.12 -4.16 13.85
C LYS A 115 -5.42 -4.52 13.13
N CYS A 116 -5.34 -5.31 12.06
CA CYS A 116 -6.49 -5.91 11.41
C CYS A 116 -6.46 -7.43 11.58
N GLU A 117 -7.25 -7.94 12.53
CA GLU A 117 -7.31 -9.37 12.80
C GLU A 117 -8.13 -10.08 11.71
N HIS A 118 -7.60 -11.17 11.15
CA HIS A 118 -8.25 -11.98 10.13
C HIS A 118 -9.29 -12.91 10.75
N THR A 119 -10.46 -12.35 11.07
CA THR A 119 -11.59 -13.05 11.70
C THR A 119 -12.88 -12.82 10.91
N GLU A 120 -13.88 -13.68 11.12
CA GLU A 120 -15.20 -13.52 10.49
C GLU A 120 -15.83 -12.14 10.77
N GLN A 121 -15.58 -11.56 11.95
CA GLN A 121 -16.06 -10.23 12.31
C GLN A 121 -15.53 -9.13 11.38
N ASN A 122 -14.30 -9.27 10.86
CA ASN A 122 -13.67 -8.30 9.97
C ASN A 122 -13.77 -8.68 8.48
N GLN A 123 -14.55 -9.71 8.12
CA GLN A 123 -14.55 -10.28 6.77
C GLN A 123 -14.73 -9.21 5.67
N ALA A 124 -15.67 -8.28 5.85
CA ALA A 124 -15.92 -7.25 4.84
C ALA A 124 -14.72 -6.29 4.66
N ILE A 125 -13.91 -6.07 5.69
CA ILE A 125 -12.65 -5.31 5.61
C ILE A 125 -11.54 -6.17 4.98
N ILE A 126 -11.48 -7.45 5.32
CA ILE A 126 -10.55 -8.40 4.70
C ILE A 126 -10.82 -8.47 3.18
N ASP A 127 -12.07 -8.43 2.75
CA ASP A 127 -12.44 -8.41 1.33
C ASP A 127 -11.93 -7.13 0.63
N VAL A 128 -12.00 -5.97 1.31
CA VAL A 128 -11.40 -4.72 0.83
C VAL A 128 -9.88 -4.86 0.71
N MET A 129 -9.22 -5.35 1.77
CA MET A 129 -7.76 -5.57 1.79
C MET A 129 -7.32 -6.50 0.65
N THR A 130 -8.03 -7.62 0.48
CA THR A 130 -7.76 -8.63 -0.55
C THR A 130 -7.90 -8.06 -1.95
N ARG A 131 -8.87 -7.17 -2.18
CA ARG A 131 -9.04 -6.46 -3.46
C ARG A 131 -7.81 -5.61 -3.78
N TYR A 132 -7.35 -4.78 -2.84
CA TYR A 132 -6.19 -3.92 -3.06
C TYR A 132 -4.88 -4.71 -3.16
N GLN A 133 -4.73 -5.79 -2.39
CA GLN A 133 -3.62 -6.73 -2.55
C GLN A 133 -3.59 -7.33 -3.96
N ARG A 134 -4.74 -7.76 -4.49
CA ARG A 134 -4.82 -8.26 -5.88
C ARG A 134 -4.40 -7.18 -6.90
N MET A 135 -4.91 -5.96 -6.77
CA MET A 135 -4.54 -4.85 -7.66
C MET A 135 -3.03 -4.55 -7.60
N TRP A 136 -2.42 -4.62 -6.41
CA TRP A 136 -0.98 -4.48 -6.27
C TRP A 136 -0.20 -5.60 -6.95
N HIS A 137 -0.61 -6.87 -6.76
CA HIS A 137 0.00 -8.01 -7.43
C HIS A 137 -0.10 -7.89 -8.96
N GLU A 138 -1.26 -7.49 -9.49
CA GLU A 138 -1.47 -7.28 -10.92
C GLU A 138 -0.56 -6.18 -11.49
N GLN A 139 -0.36 -5.08 -10.75
CA GLN A 139 0.58 -4.03 -11.16
C GLN A 139 2.03 -4.49 -11.19
N ILE A 140 2.48 -5.22 -10.16
CA ILE A 140 3.84 -5.79 -10.15
C ILE A 140 4.01 -6.76 -11.32
N HIS A 141 3.05 -7.65 -11.55
CA HIS A 141 3.09 -8.59 -12.67
C HIS A 141 3.16 -7.86 -14.03
N ALA A 142 2.33 -6.83 -14.22
CA ALA A 142 2.36 -6.01 -15.44
C ALA A 142 3.71 -5.28 -15.63
N ALA A 143 4.29 -4.73 -14.56
CA ALA A 143 5.59 -4.07 -14.61
C ALA A 143 6.72 -5.04 -14.98
N LEU A 144 6.71 -6.26 -14.44
CA LEU A 144 7.67 -7.31 -14.78
C LEU A 144 7.58 -7.72 -16.26
N LEU A 145 6.37 -7.89 -16.79
CA LEU A 145 6.15 -8.17 -18.22
C LEU A 145 6.68 -7.05 -19.11
N LEU A 146 6.46 -5.79 -18.74
CA LEU A 146 6.99 -4.64 -19.47
C LEU A 146 8.52 -4.60 -19.43
N CYS A 147 9.14 -4.91 -18.29
CA CYS A 147 10.60 -5.05 -18.20
C CYS A 147 11.15 -6.16 -19.11
N ILE A 148 10.45 -7.28 -19.26
CA ILE A 148 10.81 -8.33 -20.23
C ILE A 148 10.71 -7.80 -21.66
N GLN A 149 9.62 -7.10 -22.01
CA GLN A 149 9.45 -6.49 -23.33
C GLN A 149 10.53 -5.45 -23.65
N GLN A 150 11.02 -4.74 -22.63
CA GLN A 150 12.12 -3.78 -22.72
C GLN A 150 13.51 -4.42 -22.62
N GLN A 151 13.58 -5.75 -22.53
CA GLN A 151 14.83 -6.52 -22.45
C GLN A 151 15.70 -6.19 -21.22
N THR A 152 15.12 -5.57 -20.19
CA THR A 152 15.79 -5.31 -18.91
C THR A 152 15.71 -6.50 -17.95
N LEU A 153 14.71 -7.38 -18.17
CA LEU A 153 14.59 -8.69 -17.55
C LEU A 153 14.67 -9.81 -18.60
N PRO A 154 15.21 -10.98 -18.27
CA PRO A 154 15.28 -12.11 -19.21
C PRO A 154 13.91 -12.67 -19.59
N GLU A 155 13.74 -13.04 -20.85
CA GLU A 155 12.51 -13.66 -21.38
C GLU A 155 12.15 -14.98 -20.68
N SER A 156 13.13 -15.67 -20.09
CA SER A 156 12.95 -16.92 -19.35
C SER A 156 12.52 -16.73 -17.89
N LEU A 157 12.33 -15.50 -17.41
CA LEU A 157 11.88 -15.25 -16.04
C LEU A 157 10.48 -15.85 -15.81
N ASP A 158 10.34 -16.62 -14.72
CA ASP A 158 9.04 -17.02 -14.20
C ASP A 158 8.41 -15.81 -13.49
N VAL A 159 7.45 -15.17 -14.15
CA VAL A 159 6.88 -13.90 -13.71
C VAL A 159 6.03 -14.07 -12.44
N ASP A 160 5.31 -15.19 -12.31
CA ASP A 160 4.48 -15.48 -11.15
C ASP A 160 5.37 -15.69 -9.91
N LEU A 161 6.42 -16.51 -10.03
CA LEU A 161 7.38 -16.73 -8.95
C LEU A 161 8.14 -15.42 -8.61
N ALA A 162 8.55 -14.66 -9.61
CA ALA A 162 9.22 -13.37 -9.42
C ALA A 162 8.35 -12.37 -8.65
N GLY A 163 7.04 -12.31 -8.97
CA GLY A 163 6.07 -11.49 -8.25
C GLY A 163 5.97 -11.89 -6.78
N VAL A 164 5.81 -13.19 -6.49
CA VAL A 164 5.78 -13.70 -5.11
C VAL A 164 7.06 -13.38 -4.36
N TYR A 165 8.23 -13.59 -4.98
CA TYR A 165 9.53 -13.29 -4.39
C TYR A 165 9.69 -11.81 -4.01
N LEU A 166 9.36 -10.90 -4.95
CA LEU A 166 9.41 -9.47 -4.69
C LEU A 166 8.48 -9.08 -3.55
N ILE A 167 7.21 -9.47 -3.62
CA ILE A 167 6.19 -9.07 -2.64
C ILE A 167 6.51 -9.63 -1.25
N SER A 168 7.02 -10.86 -1.17
CA SER A 168 7.45 -11.48 0.08
C SER A 168 8.62 -10.72 0.70
N THR A 169 9.62 -10.37 -0.11
CA THR A 169 10.77 -9.58 0.34
C THR A 169 10.31 -8.23 0.87
N LEU A 170 9.39 -7.59 0.14
CA LEU A 170 8.94 -6.25 0.47
C LEU A 170 8.14 -6.22 1.79
N THR A 171 7.16 -7.13 1.88
CA THR A 171 6.29 -7.28 3.03
C THR A 171 7.08 -7.68 4.28
N GLY A 172 8.03 -8.61 4.13
CA GLY A 172 8.89 -9.03 5.24
C GLY A 172 9.70 -7.88 5.83
N LEU A 173 10.33 -7.04 4.99
CA LEU A 173 11.06 -5.87 5.47
C LEU A 173 10.14 -4.87 6.18
N CYS A 174 8.95 -4.61 5.62
CA CYS A 174 7.94 -3.75 6.24
C CYS A 174 7.56 -4.25 7.64
N GLU A 175 7.21 -5.53 7.77
CA GLU A 175 6.74 -6.10 9.02
C GLU A 175 7.83 -6.12 10.10
N ILE A 176 9.07 -6.50 9.73
CA ILE A 176 10.19 -6.48 10.67
C ILE A 176 10.38 -5.05 11.22
N TRP A 177 10.38 -4.04 10.34
CA TRP A 177 10.57 -2.66 10.77
C TRP A 177 9.39 -2.12 11.59
N LEU A 178 8.14 -2.41 11.20
CA LEU A 178 6.96 -1.95 11.94
C LEU A 178 6.89 -2.51 13.37
N ASN A 179 7.36 -3.74 13.57
CA ASN A 179 7.42 -4.37 14.87
C ASN A 179 8.52 -3.76 15.77
N ASN A 180 9.64 -3.33 15.19
CA ASN A 180 10.73 -2.69 15.95
C ASN A 180 11.45 -1.61 15.13
N PRO A 181 10.88 -0.39 15.02
CA PRO A 181 11.44 0.67 14.16
C PRO A 181 12.81 1.17 14.60
N GLU A 182 13.18 0.95 15.87
CA GLU A 182 14.48 1.35 16.43
C GLU A 182 15.60 0.34 16.10
N GLN A 183 15.25 -0.87 15.62
CA GLN A 183 16.23 -1.92 15.32
C GLN A 183 17.19 -1.53 14.19
N PHE A 184 16.68 -0.80 13.18
CA PHE A 184 17.47 -0.28 12.07
C PHE A 184 16.77 0.89 11.37
N ASN A 185 17.56 1.72 10.69
CA ASN A 185 17.05 2.78 9.84
C ASN A 185 16.56 2.21 8.50
N ILE A 186 15.24 2.20 8.26
CA ILE A 186 14.68 1.61 7.03
C ILE A 186 15.12 2.36 5.77
N ASN A 187 15.33 3.68 5.82
CA ASN A 187 15.87 4.45 4.68
C ASN A 187 17.30 4.03 4.28
N GLU A 188 18.08 3.43 5.18
CA GLU A 188 19.43 2.92 4.86
C GLU A 188 19.39 1.46 4.35
N ILE A 189 18.50 0.64 4.90
CA ILE A 189 18.40 -0.80 4.59
C ILE A 189 17.56 -1.06 3.33
N ALA A 190 16.43 -0.37 3.18
CA ALA A 190 15.49 -0.58 2.08
C ALA A 190 16.11 -0.46 0.69
N PRO A 191 16.93 0.58 0.35
CA PRO A 191 17.53 0.65 -0.98
C PRO A 191 18.37 -0.60 -1.30
N ARG A 192 19.14 -1.09 -0.33
CA ARG A 192 20.00 -2.27 -0.50
C ARG A 192 19.18 -3.54 -0.67
N ILE A 193 18.09 -3.70 0.08
CA ILE A 193 17.18 -4.84 -0.05
C ILE A 193 16.48 -4.81 -1.41
N VAL A 194 15.95 -3.65 -1.83
CA VAL A 194 15.32 -3.47 -3.15
C VAL A 194 16.31 -3.78 -4.27
N ASP A 195 17.52 -3.21 -4.24
CA ASP A 195 18.54 -3.45 -5.26
C ASP A 195 18.98 -4.92 -5.32
N THR A 196 19.06 -5.59 -4.16
CA THR A 196 19.36 -7.02 -4.08
C THR A 196 18.24 -7.85 -4.69
N ALA A 197 16.98 -7.54 -4.35
CA ALA A 197 15.82 -8.24 -4.88
C ALA A 197 15.71 -8.07 -6.39
N MET A 198 15.88 -6.85 -6.88
CA MET A 198 15.90 -6.55 -8.31
C MET A 198 17.05 -7.24 -9.03
N GLY A 199 18.26 -7.18 -8.48
CA GLY A 199 19.41 -7.91 -9.03
C GLY A 199 19.18 -9.42 -9.14
N ALA A 200 18.43 -10.01 -8.20
CA ALA A 200 18.05 -11.43 -8.26
C ALA A 200 17.14 -11.73 -9.45
N LEU A 201 16.16 -10.87 -9.76
CA LEU A 201 15.29 -11.05 -10.94
C LEU A 201 16.09 -11.09 -12.25
N GLN A 202 17.17 -10.32 -12.33
CA GLN A 202 18.04 -10.28 -13.50
C GLN A 202 18.96 -11.50 -13.61
N ARG A 203 19.42 -12.08 -12.49
CA ARG A 203 20.56 -13.01 -12.50
C ARG A 203 20.29 -14.40 -11.94
N CYS A 204 19.33 -14.58 -11.05
CA CYS A 204 19.14 -15.85 -10.36
C CYS A 204 18.49 -16.89 -11.30
N PRO A 205 19.13 -18.06 -11.52
CA PRO A 205 18.60 -19.09 -12.41
C PRO A 205 17.36 -19.79 -11.84
N THR A 206 17.21 -19.84 -10.52
CA THR A 206 16.04 -20.45 -9.84
C THR A 206 14.76 -19.64 -9.96
N LEU A 207 14.84 -18.42 -10.54
CA LEU A 207 13.67 -17.62 -10.87
C LEU A 207 13.27 -17.78 -12.35
N ARG A 208 13.86 -18.74 -13.07
CA ARG A 208 13.54 -19.01 -14.48
C ARG A 208 12.50 -20.11 -14.60
N ALA A 209 11.62 -19.99 -15.59
CA ALA A 209 10.68 -21.04 -15.95
C ALA A 209 11.47 -22.30 -16.38
N GLY A 210 11.14 -23.44 -15.78
CA GLY A 210 11.80 -24.72 -16.09
C GLY A 210 13.19 -24.91 -15.46
N SER A 211 13.49 -24.22 -14.35
CA SER A 211 14.69 -24.51 -13.55
C SER A 211 14.46 -25.74 -12.64
N GLU A 212 14.80 -26.93 -13.16
CA GLU A 212 15.16 -28.11 -12.37
C GLU A 212 16.69 -28.30 -12.37
#